data_AF-A0A512CBA7-F1
#
_entry.id   AF-A0A512CBA7-F1
#
_cell.length_a   1.000
_cell.length_b   1.000
_cell.length_c   1.000
_cell.angle_alpha   90.00
_cell.angle_beta   90.00
_cell.angle_gamma   90.00
#
_symmetry.space_group_name_H-M   'P 1'
#
loop_
_entity.id
_entity.type
_entity.pdbx_description
1 polymer ?
#
loop_
_entity_poly.entity_id
_entity_poly.type
_entity_poly.pdbx_seq_one_letter_code
_entity_poly.pdbx_strand_id
1 'polypeptide(L)'
;MKRDQKKIVLPFIDSNSLIILPVSINGGPAVNFLFDTGVKSNIFFSKSIADELEMVYTRKLNLVGADGKTVLSASVSPNNHFDIGPIEGIFQAILVLDDDFLELEKVLGVPIFGVIGHEFFKNNPIKVDYDNGLITFYNRETFKWKPFWFREIPIELLGNKPYILTTINQIDGPDLEAKLLIDTGANHGLLLNQETDDDIILPEINIKSSLGRSLGGDLEGHVARVKKLTISGLNFRNVITSYPEKNAYSEVLIKTGRMGSLGSELLNHMKIIIDYPRERILYKKGAKYKTPFKYDMSGLTVRVISLEEKRYYIHNVKEGSPAQIHGARQMDEILTINKIPTMFWELSEITELLRSKEGKVISLELLRIDPEDKTKTNIHKVTFLLEKQL
;
A
#
# COMPACT_ATOMS: atom_id res chain seq x y z
N MET A 1 7.05 18.17 17.76
CA MET A 1 6.33 19.36 17.24
C MET A 1 7.24 20.54 17.49
N LYS A 2 7.59 21.35 16.47
CA LYS A 2 8.56 22.45 16.63
C LYS A 2 8.05 23.61 17.49
N ARG A 3 6.72 23.76 17.56
CA ARG A 3 6.04 24.75 18.39
C ARG A 3 5.10 24.04 19.35
N ASP A 4 4.90 24.62 20.53
CA ASP A 4 3.91 24.11 21.48
C ASP A 4 2.49 24.40 20.96
N GLN A 5 1.86 23.35 20.42
CA GLN A 5 0.54 23.40 19.84
C GLN A 5 -0.23 22.12 20.20
N LYS A 6 -1.54 22.24 20.42
CA LYS A 6 -2.39 21.08 20.73
C LYS A 6 -2.45 20.06 19.58
N LYS A 7 -2.39 20.53 18.34
CA LYS A 7 -2.35 19.70 17.14
C LYS A 7 -1.70 20.43 15.97
N ILE A 8 -1.12 19.67 15.05
CA ILE A 8 -0.61 20.13 13.76
C ILE A 8 -1.28 19.31 12.67
N VAL A 9 -1.68 19.97 11.58
CA VAL A 9 -2.33 19.33 10.43
C VAL A 9 -1.41 19.52 9.22
N LEU A 10 -1.17 18.44 8.48
CA LEU A 10 -0.36 18.42 7.26
C LEU A 10 -1.17 17.79 6.12
N PRO A 11 -1.05 18.29 4.89
CA PRO A 11 -1.52 17.56 3.72
C PRO A 11 -0.61 16.34 3.47
N PHE A 12 -1.17 15.31 2.85
CA PHE A 12 -0.40 14.19 2.30
C PHE A 12 -0.84 13.92 0.86
N ILE A 13 0.05 13.30 0.09
CA ILE A 13 -0.26 12.82 -1.26
C ILE A 13 -0.90 11.44 -1.12
N ASP A 14 -2.13 11.29 -1.62
CA ASP A 14 -2.82 10.01 -1.73
C ASP A 14 -2.51 9.38 -3.09
N SER A 15 -1.80 8.25 -3.11
CA SER A 15 -1.63 7.43 -4.32
C SER A 15 -2.03 6.00 -4.05
N ASN A 16 -3.10 5.53 -4.71
CA ASN A 16 -3.69 4.20 -4.47
C ASN A 16 -3.97 3.94 -2.98
N SER A 17 -4.49 4.95 -2.27
CA SER A 17 -4.76 4.93 -0.83
C SER A 17 -3.53 4.92 0.06
N LEU A 18 -2.31 4.85 -0.49
CA LEU A 18 -1.10 4.99 0.30
C LEU A 18 -0.87 6.47 0.64
N ILE A 19 -0.40 6.69 1.86
CA ILE A 19 -0.12 8.02 2.40
C ILE A 19 1.35 8.34 2.12
N ILE A 20 1.59 9.34 1.29
CA ILE A 20 2.93 9.79 0.94
C ILE A 20 3.18 11.17 1.55
N LEU A 21 4.31 11.30 2.26
CA LEU A 21 4.73 12.54 2.91
C LEU A 21 6.13 12.95 2.41
N PRO A 22 6.36 14.23 2.07
CA PRO A 22 7.70 14.74 1.83
C PRO A 22 8.45 14.87 3.15
N VAL A 23 9.68 14.38 3.20
CA VAL A 23 10.55 14.37 4.38
C VAL A 23 11.93 14.86 3.99
N SER A 24 12.42 15.89 4.67
CA SER A 24 13.83 16.28 4.62
C SER A 24 14.58 15.51 5.71
N ILE A 25 15.74 14.94 5.36
CA ILE A 25 16.64 14.27 6.29
C ILE A 25 17.93 15.07 6.39
N ASN A 26 18.36 15.36 7.62
CA ASN A 26 19.61 16.08 7.92
C ASN A 26 19.77 17.41 7.15
N GLY A 27 18.67 18.12 6.90
CA GLY A 27 18.67 19.38 6.16
C GLY A 27 18.76 19.25 4.63
N GLY A 28 18.77 18.02 4.11
CA GLY A 28 18.72 17.73 2.69
C GLY A 28 17.39 18.07 2.00
N PRO A 29 17.28 17.88 0.68
CA PRO A 29 16.04 18.08 -0.04
C PRO A 29 14.93 17.17 0.49
N ALA A 30 13.68 17.64 0.45
CA ALA A 30 12.54 16.83 0.84
C ALA A 30 12.28 15.75 -0.22
N VAL A 31 12.25 14.49 0.20
CA VAL A 31 11.95 13.33 -0.65
C VAL A 31 10.75 12.57 -0.11
N ASN A 32 10.07 11.84 -0.98
CA ASN A 32 8.81 11.18 -0.63
C ASN A 32 9.03 9.91 0.20
N PHE A 33 8.31 9.80 1.31
CA PHE A 33 8.24 8.61 2.14
C PHE A 33 6.81 8.08 2.22
N LEU A 34 6.67 6.76 2.29
CA LEU A 34 5.42 6.12 2.68
C LEU A 34 5.22 6.19 4.20
N PHE A 35 4.00 6.51 4.63
CA PHE A 35 3.59 6.38 6.02
C PHE A 35 3.07 4.96 6.27
N ASP A 36 3.77 4.20 7.11
CA ASP A 36 3.53 2.77 7.27
C ASP A 36 3.49 2.33 8.74
N THR A 37 2.30 1.96 9.20
CA THR A 37 2.05 1.41 10.54
C THR A 37 2.49 -0.05 10.67
N GLY A 38 2.71 -0.75 9.55
CA GLY A 38 3.12 -2.14 9.44
C GLY A 38 4.63 -2.37 9.60
N VAL A 39 5.45 -1.31 9.69
CA VAL A 39 6.90 -1.42 9.94
C VAL A 39 7.32 -0.75 11.24
N LYS A 40 8.32 -1.35 11.89
CA LYS A 40 8.84 -0.89 13.18
C LYS A 40 9.76 0.32 13.04
N SER A 41 10.65 0.26 12.05
CA SER A 41 11.78 1.20 11.89
C SER A 41 11.63 1.97 10.58
N ASN A 42 12.21 3.16 10.56
CA ASN A 42 12.30 3.97 9.34
C ASN A 42 13.31 3.30 8.39
N ILE A 43 12.99 3.24 7.10
CA ILE A 43 13.84 2.64 6.08
C ILE A 43 14.05 3.67 4.96
N PHE A 44 15.28 3.81 4.49
CA PHE A 44 15.65 4.67 3.38
C PHE A 44 16.20 3.82 2.25
N PHE A 45 15.66 4.04 1.07
CA PHE A 45 15.85 3.23 -0.12
C PHE A 45 16.96 3.74 -1.02
N SER A 46 17.58 4.87 -0.71
CA SER A 46 18.65 5.45 -1.52
C SER A 46 19.94 5.56 -0.72
N LYS A 47 20.91 4.72 -1.07
CA LYS A 47 22.28 4.80 -0.55
C LYS A 47 23.00 6.02 -1.11
N SER A 48 22.76 6.32 -2.38
CA SER A 48 23.37 7.46 -3.08
C SER A 48 23.05 8.79 -2.40
N ILE A 49 21.77 9.06 -2.13
CA ILE A 49 21.35 10.27 -1.40
C ILE A 49 21.86 10.23 0.04
N ALA A 50 21.85 9.08 0.71
CA ALA A 50 22.33 8.97 2.08
C ALA A 50 23.82 9.33 2.22
N ASP A 51 24.63 8.95 1.24
CA ASP A 51 26.05 9.27 1.20
C ASP A 51 26.32 10.74 0.87
N GLU A 52 25.51 11.34 -0.01
CA GLU A 52 25.55 12.79 -0.28
C GLU A 52 25.21 13.62 0.98
N LEU A 53 24.28 13.11 1.80
CA LEU A 53 23.92 13.71 3.10
C LEU A 53 24.92 13.38 4.22
N GLU A 54 26.05 12.75 3.89
CA GLU A 54 27.12 12.36 4.82
C GLU A 54 26.61 11.57 6.03
N MET A 55 25.61 10.70 5.82
CA MET A 55 25.00 9.93 6.90
C MET A 55 26.01 8.98 7.55
N VAL A 56 26.03 8.95 8.88
CA VAL A 56 26.92 8.08 9.64
C VAL A 56 26.32 6.69 9.76
N TYR A 57 27.09 5.66 9.41
CA TYR A 57 26.70 4.24 9.51
C TYR A 57 27.44 3.54 10.65
N THR A 58 26.76 2.57 11.28
CA THR A 58 27.33 1.83 12.42
C THR A 58 27.48 0.34 12.14
N ARG A 59 26.36 -0.39 12.10
CA ARG A 59 26.32 -1.84 11.83
C ARG A 59 25.41 -2.11 10.63
N LYS A 60 25.65 -3.25 9.98
CA LYS A 60 24.75 -3.79 8.96
C LYS A 60 23.73 -4.73 9.57
N LEU A 61 22.54 -4.74 8.99
CA LEU A 61 21.43 -5.62 9.30
C LEU A 61 20.88 -6.21 8.00
N ASN A 62 20.39 -7.44 8.08
CA ASN A 62 19.67 -8.06 6.99
C ASN A 62 18.17 -7.81 7.16
N LEU A 63 17.54 -7.25 6.13
CA LEU A 63 16.10 -7.08 6.01
C LEU A 63 15.55 -8.21 5.15
N VAL A 64 14.57 -8.94 5.68
CA VAL A 64 13.85 -9.95 4.93
C VAL A 64 12.62 -9.31 4.29
N GLY A 65 12.50 -9.45 2.97
CA GLY A 65 11.35 -8.98 2.20
C GLY A 65 10.04 -9.70 2.59
N ALA A 66 8.91 -9.17 2.14
CA ALA A 66 7.60 -9.77 2.44
C ALA A 66 7.37 -11.11 1.73
N ASP A 67 8.18 -11.41 0.71
CA ASP A 67 8.28 -12.70 0.03
C ASP A 67 8.97 -13.79 0.88
N GLY A 68 9.64 -13.39 1.97
CA GLY A 68 10.36 -14.27 2.88
C GLY A 68 11.69 -14.82 2.36
N LYS A 69 12.05 -14.58 1.10
CA LYS A 69 13.26 -15.13 0.46
C LYS A 69 14.31 -14.06 0.20
N THR A 70 13.88 -12.88 -0.23
CA THR A 70 14.78 -11.79 -0.55
C THR A 70 15.37 -11.21 0.72
N VAL A 71 16.70 -11.17 0.77
CA VAL A 71 17.45 -10.55 1.86
C VAL A 71 18.14 -9.31 1.33
N LEU A 72 17.75 -8.15 1.82
CA LEU A 72 18.40 -6.87 1.54
C LEU A 72 19.35 -6.52 2.68
N SER A 73 20.56 -6.09 2.35
CA SER A 73 21.49 -5.55 3.34
C SER A 73 21.18 -4.08 3.58
N ALA A 74 21.14 -3.66 4.84
CA ALA A 74 20.91 -2.28 5.24
C ALA A 74 21.86 -1.86 6.35
N SER A 75 22.37 -0.64 6.26
CA SER A 75 23.23 0.00 7.24
C SER A 75 22.42 0.83 8.24
N VAL A 76 22.70 0.68 9.53
CA VAL A 76 22.03 1.46 10.59
C VAL A 76 22.69 2.83 10.71
N SER A 77 21.89 3.88 10.50
CA SER A 77 22.26 5.26 10.81
C SER A 77 21.45 5.76 12.02
N PRO A 78 22.08 6.02 13.18
CA PRO A 78 21.36 6.16 14.44
C PRO A 78 20.87 7.59 14.77
N ASN A 79 21.54 8.62 14.26
CA ASN A 79 21.37 10.00 14.75
C ASN A 79 20.97 10.94 13.62
N ASN A 80 19.73 10.80 13.14
CA ASN A 80 19.23 11.61 12.04
C ASN A 80 18.14 12.59 12.50
N HIS A 81 18.07 13.72 11.81
CA HIS A 81 16.99 14.69 11.93
C HIS A 81 16.03 14.51 10.77
N PHE A 82 14.76 14.28 11.08
CA PHE A 82 13.69 14.20 10.10
C PHE A 82 12.84 15.46 10.22
N ASP A 83 12.60 16.14 9.11
CA ASP A 83 11.82 17.36 9.04
C ASP A 83 10.67 17.19 8.03
N ILE A 84 9.44 17.35 8.50
CA ILE A 84 8.22 17.34 7.68
C ILE A 84 7.47 18.68 7.82
N GLY A 85 8.23 19.78 8.02
CA GLY A 85 7.75 21.13 8.21
C GLY A 85 7.57 21.48 9.70
N PRO A 86 6.35 21.59 10.23
CA PRO A 86 6.10 21.91 11.64
C PRO A 86 6.27 20.72 12.61
N ILE A 87 6.44 19.50 12.09
CA ILE A 87 6.80 18.30 12.86
C ILE A 87 8.23 17.91 12.50
N GLU A 88 8.97 17.45 13.51
CA GLU A 88 10.30 16.91 13.35
C GLU A 88 10.49 15.68 14.24
N GLY A 89 11.39 14.80 13.81
CA GLY A 89 11.94 13.72 14.58
C GLY A 89 13.42 13.99 14.84
N ILE A 90 13.83 13.99 16.11
CA ILE A 90 15.22 14.19 16.52
C ILE A 90 15.78 12.84 16.97
N PHE A 91 17.07 12.59 16.72
CA PHE A 91 17.76 11.34 17.06
C PHE A 91 17.04 10.11 16.53
N GLN A 92 16.59 10.18 15.27
CA GLN A 92 15.90 9.09 14.60
C GLN A 92 16.90 8.08 14.06
N ALA A 93 16.71 6.81 14.41
CA ALA A 93 17.36 5.73 13.71
C ALA A 93 16.66 5.49 12.36
N ILE A 94 17.48 5.20 11.35
CA ILE A 94 17.03 4.86 10.00
C ILE A 94 17.90 3.73 9.46
N LEU A 95 17.27 2.80 8.76
CA LEU A 95 17.95 1.72 8.05
C LEU A 95 18.13 2.16 6.60
N VAL A 96 19.36 2.39 6.17
CA VAL A 96 19.67 2.77 4.79
C VAL A 96 20.00 1.50 4.02
N LEU A 97 19.26 1.20 2.95
CA LEU A 97 19.60 0.08 2.08
C LEU A 97 21.00 0.27 1.48
N ASP A 98 21.75 -0.82 1.34
CA ASP A 98 23.09 -0.75 0.76
C ASP A 98 23.07 -0.48 -0.76
N ASP A 99 21.94 -0.78 -1.42
CA ASP A 99 21.69 -0.53 -2.84
C ASP A 99 20.42 0.32 -3.02
N ASP A 100 20.42 1.16 -4.06
CA ASP A 100 19.26 1.99 -4.40
C ASP A 100 18.07 1.12 -4.86
N PHE A 101 16.90 1.35 -4.26
CA PHE A 101 15.68 0.60 -4.53
C PHE A 101 14.58 1.50 -5.12
N LEU A 102 14.45 1.44 -6.46
CA LEU A 102 13.53 2.26 -7.25
C LEU A 102 12.28 1.50 -7.71
N GLU A 103 12.09 0.28 -7.23
CA GLU A 103 11.09 -0.63 -7.79
C GLU A 103 9.63 -0.27 -7.44
N LEU A 104 9.41 0.48 -6.35
CA LEU A 104 8.06 0.88 -5.93
C LEU A 104 7.49 1.98 -6.82
N GLU A 105 8.32 2.86 -7.35
CA GLU A 105 7.87 3.98 -8.18
C GLU A 105 7.26 3.47 -9.50
N LYS A 106 7.75 2.33 -9.99
CA LYS A 106 7.20 1.61 -11.16
C LYS A 106 5.77 1.12 -10.94
N VAL A 107 5.35 0.92 -9.69
CA VAL A 107 4.02 0.42 -9.30
C VAL A 107 3.11 1.55 -8.82
N LEU A 108 3.66 2.55 -8.14
CA LEU A 108 2.89 3.64 -7.54
C LEU A 108 2.75 4.86 -8.44
N GLY A 109 3.59 5.01 -9.45
CA GLY A 109 3.59 6.18 -10.32
C GLY A 109 4.16 7.44 -9.66
N VAL A 110 4.82 7.30 -8.50
CA VAL A 110 5.41 8.40 -7.74
C VAL A 110 6.75 7.92 -7.17
N PRO A 111 7.84 8.71 -7.21
CA PRO A 111 9.11 8.35 -6.59
C PRO A 111 8.93 8.17 -5.09
N ILE A 112 9.43 7.06 -4.55
CA ILE A 112 9.41 6.76 -3.10
C ILE A 112 10.82 6.41 -2.67
N PHE A 113 11.34 7.16 -1.71
CA PHE A 113 12.70 7.03 -1.21
C PHE A 113 12.78 6.35 0.15
N GLY A 114 11.65 6.07 0.78
CA GLY A 114 11.67 5.35 2.04
C GLY A 114 10.30 5.14 2.65
N VAL A 115 10.33 4.60 3.85
CA VAL A 115 9.16 4.34 4.69
C VAL A 115 9.41 4.92 6.07
N ILE A 116 8.48 5.75 6.56
CA ILE A 116 8.45 6.16 7.95
C ILE A 116 7.59 5.18 8.73
N GLY A 117 8.19 4.56 9.74
CA GLY A 117 7.57 3.52 10.55
C GLY A 117 7.06 4.01 11.90
N HIS A 118 6.65 3.05 12.71
CA HIS A 118 6.20 3.28 14.10
C HIS A 118 7.17 4.17 14.90
N GLU A 119 8.48 4.02 14.73
CA GLU A 119 9.50 4.72 15.52
C GLU A 119 9.33 6.24 15.55
N PHE A 120 8.97 6.85 14.42
CA PHE A 120 8.76 8.28 14.30
C PHE A 120 7.43 8.73 14.91
N PHE A 121 6.40 7.88 14.80
CA PHE A 121 5.01 8.21 15.12
C PHE A 121 4.56 7.86 16.54
N LYS A 122 5.28 6.96 17.22
CA LYS A 122 4.90 6.33 18.50
C LYS A 122 4.54 7.29 19.63
N ASN A 123 5.05 8.52 19.60
CA ASN A 123 4.89 9.49 20.68
C ASN A 123 3.61 10.33 20.57
N ASN A 124 2.97 10.38 19.39
CA ASN A 124 1.85 11.26 19.13
C ASN A 124 0.63 10.45 18.68
N PRO A 125 -0.58 10.76 19.17
CA PRO A 125 -1.80 10.30 18.51
C PRO A 125 -1.87 10.91 17.11
N ILE A 126 -2.15 10.08 16.10
CA ILE A 126 -2.13 10.49 14.70
C ILE A 126 -3.47 10.19 14.07
N LYS A 127 -4.13 11.24 13.57
CA LYS A 127 -5.34 11.10 12.75
C LYS A 127 -4.97 11.02 11.28
N VAL A 128 -5.54 10.05 10.60
CA VAL A 128 -5.55 9.97 9.14
C VAL A 128 -6.96 10.30 8.64
N ASP A 129 -7.07 11.29 7.75
CA ASP A 129 -8.30 11.75 7.13
C ASP A 129 -8.18 11.67 5.60
N TYR A 130 -8.38 10.46 5.06
CA TYR A 130 -8.32 10.18 3.62
C TYR A 130 -9.28 11.05 2.80
N ASP A 131 -10.46 11.37 3.34
CA ASP A 131 -11.44 12.20 2.64
C ASP A 131 -10.90 13.58 2.25
N ASN A 132 -9.94 14.11 3.03
CA ASN A 132 -9.38 15.45 2.83
C ASN A 132 -7.88 15.42 2.48
N GLY A 133 -7.25 14.24 2.39
CA GLY A 133 -5.80 14.13 2.22
C GLY A 133 -5.02 14.77 3.37
N LEU A 134 -5.50 14.65 4.62
CA LEU A 134 -4.90 15.29 5.79
C LEU A 134 -4.44 14.29 6.85
N ILE A 135 -3.23 14.50 7.37
CA ILE A 135 -2.71 13.84 8.56
C ILE A 135 -2.63 14.85 9.70
N THR A 136 -3.08 14.48 10.90
CA THR A 136 -3.02 15.37 12.09
C THR A 136 -2.23 14.71 13.21
N PHE A 137 -1.21 15.40 13.68
CA PHE A 137 -0.44 15.03 14.85
C PHE A 137 -1.00 15.75 16.07
N TYR A 138 -1.46 15.01 17.06
CA TYR A 138 -1.90 15.58 18.33
C TYR A 138 -0.75 15.61 19.33
N ASN A 139 -0.71 16.66 20.15
CA ASN A 139 0.15 16.65 21.33
C ASN A 139 -0.40 15.62 22.34
N ARG A 140 0.44 14.66 22.74
CA ARG A 140 0.09 13.54 23.63
C ARG A 140 -0.48 13.97 24.97
N GLU A 141 0.10 15.03 25.56
CA GLU A 141 -0.27 15.51 26.89
C GLU A 141 -1.64 16.17 26.88
N THR A 142 -1.95 16.90 25.80
CA THR A 142 -3.22 17.61 25.67
C THR A 142 -4.34 16.71 25.11
N PHE A 143 -4.03 15.71 24.29
CA PHE A 143 -5.04 14.81 23.73
C PHE A 143 -5.42 13.70 24.72
N LYS A 144 -6.35 14.01 25.62
CA LYS A 144 -6.85 13.07 26.65
C LYS A 144 -8.27 12.55 26.38
N TRP A 145 -9.02 13.19 25.48
CA TRP A 145 -10.42 12.87 25.25
C TRP A 145 -10.64 12.17 23.91
N LYS A 146 -11.72 11.39 23.83
CA LYS A 146 -12.22 10.83 22.57
C LYS A 146 -13.04 11.89 21.83
N PRO A 147 -12.71 12.25 20.57
CA PRO A 147 -13.50 13.21 19.82
C PRO A 147 -14.95 12.74 19.61
N PHE A 148 -15.86 13.69 19.44
CA PHE A 148 -17.28 13.39 19.23
C PHE A 148 -17.48 12.50 17.98
N TRP A 149 -18.43 11.56 18.04
CA TRP A 149 -18.70 10.49 17.05
C TRP A 149 -17.59 9.46 16.82
N PHE A 150 -16.42 9.60 17.43
CA PHE A 150 -15.42 8.55 17.38
C PHE A 150 -15.78 7.43 18.37
N ARG A 151 -15.65 6.20 17.90
CA ARG A 151 -15.69 4.97 18.69
C ARG A 151 -14.26 4.52 18.96
N GLU A 152 -14.08 3.57 19.87
CA GLU A 152 -12.77 3.09 20.30
C GLU A 152 -12.62 1.60 19.99
N ILE A 153 -11.42 1.20 19.59
CA ILE A 153 -10.98 -0.19 19.45
C ILE A 153 -9.68 -0.30 20.26
N PRO A 154 -9.58 -1.19 21.24
CA PRO A 154 -8.29 -1.50 21.84
C PRO A 154 -7.39 -2.15 20.78
N ILE A 155 -6.10 -1.80 20.78
CA ILE A 155 -5.12 -2.44 19.91
C ILE A 155 -4.10 -3.20 20.75
N GLU A 156 -3.65 -4.32 20.24
CA GLU A 156 -2.50 -5.02 20.80
C GLU A 156 -1.23 -4.58 20.05
N LEU A 157 -0.16 -4.24 20.77
CA LEU A 157 1.13 -3.89 20.17
C LEU A 157 2.10 -5.07 20.28
N LEU A 158 2.31 -5.79 19.17
CA LEU A 158 3.35 -6.83 19.09
C LEU A 158 4.47 -6.37 18.18
N GLY A 159 5.71 -6.38 18.69
CA GLY A 159 6.86 -5.89 17.93
C GLY A 159 6.72 -4.43 17.48
N ASN A 160 5.94 -3.63 18.22
CA ASN A 160 5.53 -2.26 17.90
C ASN A 160 4.56 -2.10 16.72
N LYS A 161 3.94 -3.19 16.26
CA LYS A 161 2.93 -3.14 15.21
C LYS A 161 1.52 -3.24 15.81
N PRO A 162 0.54 -2.49 15.30
CA PRO A 162 -0.82 -2.45 15.86
C PRO A 162 -1.72 -3.56 15.30
N TYR A 163 -2.28 -4.38 16.19
CA TYR A 163 -3.21 -5.44 15.85
C TYR A 163 -4.59 -5.19 16.45
N ILE A 164 -5.63 -5.62 15.72
CA ILE A 164 -7.01 -5.63 16.21
C ILE A 164 -7.66 -6.98 15.96
N LEU A 165 -8.66 -7.30 16.79
CA LEU A 165 -9.55 -8.43 16.56
C LEU A 165 -10.75 -7.98 15.70
N THR A 166 -11.11 -8.82 14.75
CA THR A 166 -12.19 -8.58 13.79
C THR A 166 -12.99 -9.85 13.56
N THR A 167 -14.20 -9.74 13.00
CA THR A 167 -14.99 -10.90 12.59
C THR A 167 -15.15 -10.90 11.08
N ILE A 168 -14.83 -12.03 10.43
CA ILE A 168 -14.92 -12.18 8.97
C ILE A 168 -15.94 -13.28 8.66
N ASN A 169 -16.96 -12.94 7.89
CA ASN A 169 -17.89 -13.90 7.31
C ASN A 169 -17.36 -14.28 5.92
N GLN A 170 -16.86 -15.50 5.78
CA GLN A 170 -16.29 -16.01 4.53
C GLN A 170 -17.39 -16.41 3.52
N ILE A 171 -17.01 -16.57 2.25
CA ILE A 171 -17.92 -17.09 1.22
C ILE A 171 -18.09 -18.61 1.39
N ASP A 172 -16.99 -19.35 1.35
CA ASP A 172 -16.97 -20.83 1.32
C ASP A 172 -16.39 -21.45 2.60
N GLY A 173 -16.22 -20.65 3.66
CA GLY A 173 -15.66 -21.09 4.95
C GLY A 173 -16.50 -20.65 6.15
N PRO A 174 -16.10 -21.06 7.37
CA PRO A 174 -16.75 -20.65 8.61
C PRO A 174 -16.54 -19.15 8.87
N ASP A 175 -17.27 -18.64 9.87
CA ASP A 175 -17.01 -17.29 10.41
C ASP A 175 -15.71 -17.30 11.22
N LEU A 176 -14.85 -16.32 10.99
CA LEU A 176 -13.53 -16.21 11.63
C LEU A 176 -13.49 -15.07 12.63
N GLU A 177 -12.87 -15.30 13.78
CA GLU A 177 -12.33 -14.23 14.63
C GLU A 177 -10.85 -14.02 14.27
N ALA A 178 -10.58 -12.96 13.50
CA ALA A 178 -9.26 -12.74 12.93
C ALA A 178 -8.50 -11.62 13.63
N LYS A 179 -7.27 -11.94 14.07
CA LYS A 179 -6.27 -10.96 14.50
C LYS A 179 -5.56 -10.39 13.29
N LEU A 180 -5.84 -9.11 12.99
CA LEU A 180 -5.33 -8.43 11.81
C LEU A 180 -4.41 -7.27 12.17
N LEU A 181 -3.30 -7.15 11.45
CA LEU A 181 -2.42 -5.99 11.49
C LEU A 181 -3.11 -4.78 10.82
N ILE A 182 -3.05 -3.60 11.43
CA ILE A 182 -3.38 -2.34 10.75
C ILE A 182 -2.16 -1.86 9.97
N ASP A 183 -2.29 -1.81 8.65
CA ASP A 183 -1.17 -1.63 7.74
C ASP A 183 -1.45 -0.52 6.72
N THR A 184 -1.00 0.71 7.01
CA THR A 184 -1.14 1.83 6.07
C THR A 184 -0.15 1.77 4.91
N GLY A 185 0.90 0.95 5.00
CA GLY A 185 1.89 0.76 3.94
C GLY A 185 1.47 -0.22 2.86
N ALA A 186 0.38 -0.98 3.07
CA ALA A 186 -0.14 -1.93 2.11
C ALA A 186 -1.39 -1.39 1.39
N ASN A 187 -1.48 -1.59 0.07
CA ASN A 187 -2.56 -1.05 -0.76
C ASN A 187 -3.75 -2.01 -0.94
N HIS A 188 -3.75 -3.20 -0.32
CA HIS A 188 -4.89 -4.13 -0.37
C HIS A 188 -6.03 -3.70 0.56
N GLY A 189 -7.19 -4.35 0.44
CA GLY A 189 -8.32 -4.17 1.36
C GLY A 189 -8.15 -5.02 2.62
N LEU A 190 -8.43 -6.31 2.47
CA LEU A 190 -8.12 -7.35 3.46
C LEU A 190 -7.06 -8.29 2.88
N LEU A 191 -6.15 -8.78 3.71
CA LEU A 191 -5.24 -9.87 3.36
C LEU A 191 -5.40 -10.96 4.41
N LEU A 192 -5.53 -12.22 3.97
CA LEU A 192 -5.60 -13.40 4.83
C LEU A 192 -4.53 -14.42 4.45
N ASN A 193 -3.80 -14.89 5.46
CA ASN A 193 -2.73 -15.88 5.31
C ASN A 193 -3.29 -17.27 5.61
N GLN A 194 -3.56 -18.07 4.57
CA GLN A 194 -4.17 -19.40 4.68
C GLN A 194 -3.37 -20.35 5.56
N GLU A 195 -2.05 -20.15 5.66
CA GLU A 195 -1.18 -20.99 6.47
C GLU A 195 -1.28 -20.75 7.99
N THR A 196 -2.05 -19.74 8.41
CA THR A 196 -2.12 -19.30 9.81
C THR A 196 -3.27 -19.92 10.58
N ASP A 197 -4.30 -20.40 9.87
CA ASP A 197 -5.45 -21.07 10.43
C ASP A 197 -6.17 -21.89 9.33
N ASP A 198 -6.48 -23.15 9.62
CA ASP A 198 -7.13 -24.07 8.67
C ASP A 198 -8.56 -23.64 8.31
N ASP A 199 -9.19 -22.81 9.14
CA ASP A 199 -10.52 -22.26 8.87
C ASP A 199 -10.50 -21.13 7.83
N ILE A 200 -9.32 -20.63 7.42
CA ILE A 200 -9.19 -19.63 6.35
C ILE A 200 -9.32 -20.32 4.98
N ILE A 201 -10.49 -20.18 4.37
CA ILE A 201 -10.82 -20.86 3.11
C ILE A 201 -10.76 -19.85 1.95
N LEU A 202 -9.91 -20.14 0.95
CA LEU A 202 -9.92 -19.45 -0.33
C LEU A 202 -11.23 -19.75 -1.06
N PRO A 203 -12.04 -18.74 -1.44
CA PRO A 203 -13.27 -18.96 -2.17
C PRO A 203 -13.06 -19.64 -3.53
N GLU A 204 -14.04 -20.42 -4.00
CA GLU A 204 -14.00 -21.09 -5.31
C GLU A 204 -13.86 -20.06 -6.44
N ILE A 205 -14.59 -18.95 -6.34
CA ILE A 205 -14.46 -17.81 -7.25
C ILE A 205 -13.30 -16.93 -6.77
N ASN A 206 -12.15 -17.09 -7.42
CA ASN A 206 -10.95 -16.31 -7.17
C ASN A 206 -10.17 -16.05 -8.46
N ILE A 207 -9.20 -15.14 -8.39
CA ILE A 207 -8.30 -14.82 -9.50
C ILE A 207 -6.86 -14.95 -9.01
N LYS A 208 -6.04 -15.74 -9.70
CA LYS A 208 -4.59 -15.70 -9.52
C LYS A 208 -4.04 -14.36 -10.02
N SER A 209 -3.31 -13.64 -9.17
CA SER A 209 -2.80 -12.31 -9.48
C SER A 209 -1.58 -11.96 -8.64
N SER A 210 -0.81 -10.98 -9.13
CA SER A 210 0.21 -10.30 -8.34
C SER A 210 -0.48 -9.36 -7.34
N LEU A 211 -0.33 -9.63 -6.05
CA LEU A 211 -0.99 -8.94 -4.96
C LEU A 211 -0.35 -7.59 -4.61
N GLY A 212 0.83 -7.33 -5.15
CA GLY A 212 1.59 -6.11 -4.92
C GLY A 212 3.10 -6.35 -5.00
N ARG A 213 3.88 -5.28 -4.86
CA ARG A 213 5.34 -5.32 -4.82
C ARG A 213 5.84 -4.76 -3.50
N SER A 214 6.82 -5.44 -2.91
CA SER A 214 7.48 -5.04 -1.66
C SER A 214 9.00 -4.97 -1.85
N LEU A 215 9.73 -4.71 -0.76
CA LEU A 215 11.20 -4.86 -0.72
C LEU A 215 11.67 -6.25 -1.18
N GLY A 216 10.82 -7.28 -1.03
CA GLY A 216 11.11 -8.65 -1.45
C GLY A 216 10.73 -8.98 -2.89
N GLY A 217 10.31 -8.00 -3.69
CA GLY A 217 9.76 -8.24 -5.02
C GLY A 217 8.25 -8.46 -5.01
N ASP A 218 7.76 -9.11 -6.06
CA ASP A 218 6.32 -9.30 -6.30
C ASP A 218 5.76 -10.38 -5.37
N LEU A 219 4.63 -10.07 -4.73
CA LEU A 219 3.89 -10.98 -3.88
C LEU A 219 2.80 -11.64 -4.73
N GLU A 220 2.96 -12.92 -5.02
CA GLU A 220 1.97 -13.68 -5.80
C GLU A 220 0.90 -14.32 -4.89
N GLY A 221 -0.30 -14.49 -5.42
CA GLY A 221 -1.40 -15.12 -4.70
C GLY A 221 -2.72 -15.07 -5.45
N HIS A 222 -3.80 -15.13 -4.68
CA HIS A 222 -5.16 -15.10 -5.20
C HIS A 222 -5.91 -13.89 -4.63
N VAL A 223 -6.75 -13.28 -5.45
CA VAL A 223 -7.71 -12.28 -5.01
C VAL A 223 -9.09 -12.89 -5.08
N ALA A 224 -9.85 -12.73 -4.00
CA ALA A 224 -11.25 -13.14 -3.91
C ALA A 224 -12.04 -12.13 -3.08
N ARG A 225 -13.26 -12.50 -2.67
CA ARG A 225 -14.10 -11.68 -1.79
C ARG A 225 -14.49 -12.44 -0.53
N VAL A 226 -14.62 -11.72 0.58
CA VAL A 226 -15.34 -12.19 1.76
C VAL A 226 -16.73 -11.54 1.80
N LYS A 227 -17.73 -12.24 2.34
CA LYS A 227 -19.11 -11.73 2.41
C LYS A 227 -19.17 -10.45 3.23
N LYS A 228 -18.53 -10.46 4.40
CA LYS A 228 -18.54 -9.32 5.32
C LYS A 228 -17.32 -9.33 6.24
N LEU A 229 -16.74 -8.17 6.48
CA LEU A 229 -15.78 -7.91 7.53
C LEU A 229 -16.41 -6.96 8.56
N THR A 230 -16.30 -7.32 9.83
CA THR A 230 -16.83 -6.56 10.96
C THR A 230 -15.68 -6.06 11.83
N ILE A 231 -15.58 -4.74 11.98
CA ILE A 231 -14.57 -4.07 12.81
C ILE A 231 -15.29 -3.25 13.88
N SER A 232 -15.32 -3.77 15.11
CA SER A 232 -15.96 -3.08 16.25
C SER A 232 -17.39 -2.58 15.94
N GLY A 233 -18.15 -3.32 15.11
CA GLY A 233 -19.51 -2.97 14.69
C GLY A 233 -19.64 -2.10 13.43
N LEU A 234 -18.53 -1.69 12.80
CA LEU A 234 -18.56 -1.32 11.38
C LEU A 234 -18.65 -2.58 10.55
N ASN A 235 -19.56 -2.57 9.57
CA ASN A 235 -19.73 -3.68 8.65
C ASN A 235 -19.30 -3.25 7.25
N PHE A 236 -18.37 -3.98 6.65
CA PHE A 236 -17.92 -3.84 5.27
C PHE A 236 -18.36 -5.10 4.52
N ARG A 237 -19.08 -4.95 3.41
CA ARG A 237 -19.61 -6.08 2.63
C ARG A 237 -18.80 -6.27 1.35
N ASN A 238 -18.74 -7.51 0.87
CA ASN A 238 -18.07 -7.88 -0.38
C ASN A 238 -16.64 -7.33 -0.47
N VAL A 239 -15.86 -7.52 0.60
CA VAL A 239 -14.52 -6.93 0.72
C VAL A 239 -13.55 -7.69 -0.16
N ILE A 240 -12.80 -6.98 -1.00
CA ILE A 240 -11.70 -7.55 -1.77
C ILE A 240 -10.63 -8.06 -0.81
N THR A 241 -10.29 -9.33 -0.95
CA THR A 241 -9.39 -10.04 -0.05
C THR A 241 -8.28 -10.71 -0.83
N SER A 242 -7.05 -10.42 -0.44
CA SER A 242 -5.83 -11.02 -0.97
C SER A 242 -5.45 -12.25 -0.14
N TYR A 243 -5.10 -13.33 -0.82
CA TYR A 243 -4.66 -14.61 -0.25
C TYR A 243 -3.27 -14.94 -0.81
N PRO A 244 -2.18 -14.53 -0.13
CA PRO A 244 -0.83 -14.77 -0.61
C PRO A 244 -0.50 -16.26 -0.69
N GLU A 245 0.39 -16.63 -1.60
CA GLU A 245 0.99 -17.97 -1.59
C GLU A 245 1.89 -18.13 -0.35
N LYS A 246 1.91 -19.35 0.21
CA LYS A 246 2.76 -19.68 1.35
C LYS A 246 4.23 -19.43 1.03
N ASN A 247 4.94 -18.79 1.96
CA ASN A 247 6.35 -18.46 1.78
C ASN A 247 7.16 -18.64 3.09
N ALA A 248 8.43 -18.25 3.10
CA ALA A 248 9.29 -18.43 4.28
C ALA A 248 8.94 -17.47 5.44
N TYR A 249 8.18 -16.41 5.19
CA TYR A 249 7.68 -15.48 6.21
C TYR A 249 6.52 -16.07 7.05
N SER A 250 5.89 -17.13 6.55
CA SER A 250 4.77 -17.83 7.19
C SER A 250 5.03 -18.24 8.64
N GLU A 251 6.25 -18.67 8.99
CA GLU A 251 6.58 -19.07 10.37
C GLU A 251 6.47 -17.91 11.38
N VAL A 252 6.83 -16.70 10.95
CA VAL A 252 6.73 -15.50 11.79
C VAL A 252 5.25 -15.15 12.01
N LEU A 253 4.43 -15.27 10.97
CA LEU A 253 2.99 -15.01 11.05
C LEU A 253 2.32 -15.95 12.05
N ILE A 254 2.54 -17.26 11.92
CA ILE A 254 2.00 -18.30 12.81
C ILE A 254 2.40 -18.02 14.26
N LYS A 255 3.68 -17.72 14.53
CA LYS A 255 4.18 -17.43 15.89
C LYS A 255 3.53 -16.21 16.54
N THR A 256 3.12 -15.21 15.74
CA THR A 256 2.47 -13.99 16.25
C THR A 256 0.95 -14.11 16.39
N GLY A 257 0.35 -15.19 15.88
CA GLY A 257 -1.09 -15.33 15.73
C GLY A 257 -1.70 -14.33 14.74
N ARG A 258 -0.89 -13.72 13.87
CA ARG A 258 -1.38 -12.79 12.84
C ARG A 258 -2.02 -13.60 11.72
N MET A 259 -3.32 -13.46 11.54
CA MET A 259 -4.05 -14.11 10.44
C MET A 259 -4.02 -13.32 9.13
N GLY A 260 -3.65 -12.04 9.19
CA GLY A 260 -3.73 -11.17 8.03
C GLY A 260 -3.41 -9.71 8.30
N SER A 261 -3.84 -8.83 7.40
CA SER A 261 -3.78 -7.37 7.60
C SER A 261 -4.93 -6.62 6.92
N LEU A 262 -5.25 -5.45 7.49
CA LEU A 262 -6.12 -4.44 6.90
C LEU A 262 -5.26 -3.37 6.25
N GLY A 263 -5.34 -3.31 4.92
CA GLY A 263 -4.59 -2.36 4.13
C GLY A 263 -5.36 -1.06 3.86
N SER A 264 -4.67 -0.13 3.24
CA SER A 264 -5.14 1.22 2.98
C SER A 264 -6.39 1.30 2.10
N GLU A 265 -6.65 0.34 1.21
CA GLU A 265 -7.89 0.32 0.42
C GLU A 265 -9.12 0.18 1.32
N LEU A 266 -9.03 -0.52 2.45
CA LEU A 266 -10.10 -0.55 3.43
C LEU A 266 -10.03 0.61 4.42
N LEU A 267 -8.83 0.95 4.90
CA LEU A 267 -8.66 2.02 5.88
C LEU A 267 -9.15 3.38 5.35
N ASN A 268 -9.10 3.61 4.03
CA ASN A 268 -9.63 4.82 3.40
C ASN A 268 -11.15 5.02 3.54
N HIS A 269 -11.90 3.97 3.91
CA HIS A 269 -13.33 4.03 4.20
C HIS A 269 -13.63 4.54 5.62
N MET A 270 -12.58 4.80 6.41
CA MET A 270 -12.64 5.20 7.81
C MET A 270 -11.83 6.48 8.05
N LYS A 271 -12.16 7.19 9.13
CA LYS A 271 -11.23 8.14 9.76
C LYS A 271 -10.70 7.48 11.01
N ILE A 272 -9.39 7.32 11.09
CA ILE A 272 -8.73 6.66 12.20
C ILE A 272 -7.83 7.64 12.93
N ILE A 273 -7.75 7.50 14.25
CA ILE A 273 -6.74 8.11 15.11
C ILE A 273 -6.02 6.97 15.81
N ILE A 274 -4.77 6.77 15.45
CA ILE A 274 -3.91 5.76 16.08
C ILE A 274 -3.24 6.41 17.27
N ASP A 275 -3.54 5.94 18.48
CA ASP A 275 -3.04 6.47 19.76
C ASP A 275 -2.18 5.38 20.42
N TYR A 276 -0.97 5.18 19.87
CA TYR A 276 0.00 4.17 20.36
C TYR A 276 0.24 4.26 21.88
N PRO A 277 0.44 5.45 22.48
CA PRO A 277 0.69 5.56 23.93
C PRO A 277 -0.46 5.08 24.82
N ARG A 278 -1.66 4.94 24.27
CA ARG A 278 -2.86 4.47 24.98
C ARG A 278 -3.42 3.18 24.39
N GLU A 279 -2.66 2.52 23.51
CA GLU A 279 -2.98 1.23 22.92
C GLU A 279 -4.43 1.17 22.40
N ARG A 280 -4.81 2.19 21.62
CA ARG A 280 -6.14 2.27 21.03
C ARG A 280 -6.15 2.92 19.65
N ILE A 281 -7.17 2.56 18.88
CA ILE A 281 -7.60 3.28 17.69
C ILE A 281 -8.95 3.92 17.98
N LEU A 282 -9.04 5.23 17.75
CA LEU A 282 -10.31 5.91 17.68
C LEU A 282 -10.74 5.96 16.22
N TYR A 283 -11.99 5.62 15.92
CA TYR A 283 -12.44 5.56 14.55
C TYR A 283 -13.85 6.10 14.35
N LYS A 284 -14.14 6.51 13.12
CA LYS A 284 -15.51 6.71 12.62
C LYS A 284 -15.57 6.42 11.13
N LYS A 285 -16.80 6.35 10.60
CA LYS A 285 -17.05 6.21 9.16
C LYS A 285 -16.46 7.40 8.39
N GLY A 286 -15.71 7.12 7.32
CA GLY A 286 -15.29 8.11 6.32
C GLY A 286 -16.37 8.34 5.27
N ALA A 287 -16.15 9.26 4.33
CA ALA A 287 -17.09 9.54 3.24
C ALA A 287 -17.25 8.32 2.31
N LYS A 288 -16.17 7.57 2.11
CA LYS A 288 -16.15 6.33 1.31
C LYS A 288 -16.80 5.12 2.02
N TYR A 289 -17.29 5.23 3.25
CA TYR A 289 -17.78 4.06 4.01
C TYR A 289 -18.83 3.19 3.27
N LYS A 290 -19.67 3.79 2.42
CA LYS A 290 -20.70 3.07 1.65
C LYS A 290 -20.27 2.69 0.23
N THR A 291 -19.08 3.11 -0.23
CA THR A 291 -18.63 2.80 -1.58
C THR A 291 -18.25 1.32 -1.68
N PRO A 292 -18.60 0.62 -2.79
CA PRO A 292 -18.18 -0.76 -2.99
C PRO A 292 -16.66 -0.90 -3.20
N PHE A 293 -16.10 -2.04 -2.80
CA PHE A 293 -14.72 -2.41 -3.12
C PHE A 293 -14.61 -2.84 -4.59
N LYS A 294 -13.93 -2.03 -5.39
CA LYS A 294 -13.73 -2.26 -6.82
C LYS A 294 -12.49 -3.12 -7.04
N TYR A 295 -12.50 -3.89 -8.11
CA TYR A 295 -11.34 -4.62 -8.61
C TYR A 295 -11.21 -4.36 -10.11
N ASP A 296 -10.03 -4.63 -10.66
CA ASP A 296 -9.78 -4.45 -12.09
C ASP A 296 -10.79 -5.28 -12.91
N MET A 297 -11.38 -4.63 -13.92
CA MET A 297 -12.35 -5.22 -14.83
C MET A 297 -11.78 -5.44 -16.24
N SER A 298 -10.54 -5.00 -16.48
CA SER A 298 -9.89 -5.09 -17.77
C SER A 298 -9.07 -6.37 -17.94
N GLY A 299 -8.52 -6.89 -16.86
CA GLY A 299 -7.48 -7.92 -16.81
C GLY A 299 -6.05 -7.38 -16.94
N LEU A 300 -5.84 -6.06 -16.89
CA LEU A 300 -4.54 -5.44 -17.08
C LEU A 300 -3.90 -5.03 -15.76
N THR A 301 -2.63 -5.36 -15.59
CA THR A 301 -1.76 -4.71 -14.60
C THR A 301 -0.80 -3.78 -15.34
N VAL A 302 -0.86 -2.49 -15.04
CA VAL A 302 -0.05 -1.46 -15.69
C VAL A 302 1.08 -1.01 -14.75
N ARG A 303 2.28 -0.83 -15.28
CA ARG A 303 3.44 -0.29 -14.56
C ARG A 303 4.08 0.86 -15.34
N VAL A 304 4.88 1.67 -14.66
CA VAL A 304 5.63 2.77 -15.26
C VAL A 304 6.93 2.26 -15.89
N ILE A 305 7.22 2.72 -17.11
CA ILE A 305 8.54 2.64 -17.74
C ILE A 305 9.38 3.85 -17.31
N SER A 306 8.83 5.05 -17.50
CA SER A 306 9.45 6.33 -17.15
C SER A 306 8.40 7.27 -16.55
N LEU A 307 8.69 7.79 -15.35
CA LEU A 307 7.84 8.78 -14.69
C LEU A 307 7.92 10.14 -15.38
N GLU A 308 9.12 10.54 -15.80
CA GLU A 308 9.37 11.82 -16.48
C GLU A 308 8.65 11.88 -17.83
N GLU A 309 8.77 10.81 -18.62
CA GLU A 309 8.14 10.72 -19.95
C GLU A 309 6.67 10.25 -19.88
N LYS A 310 6.17 9.89 -18.68
CA LYS A 310 4.83 9.31 -18.46
C LYS A 310 4.53 8.15 -19.41
N ARG A 311 5.45 7.19 -19.43
CA ARG A 311 5.36 5.99 -20.26
C ARG A 311 4.96 4.81 -19.39
N TYR A 312 3.98 4.05 -19.87
CA TYR A 312 3.39 2.94 -19.15
C TYR A 312 3.41 1.68 -20.00
N TYR A 313 3.57 0.52 -19.37
CA TYR A 313 3.48 -0.76 -20.05
C TYR A 313 2.57 -1.71 -19.33
N ILE A 314 2.05 -2.67 -20.09
CA ILE A 314 1.26 -3.78 -19.57
C ILE A 314 2.22 -4.78 -18.95
N HIS A 315 2.31 -4.76 -17.62
CA HIS A 315 3.13 -5.70 -16.85
C HIS A 315 2.54 -7.10 -16.81
N ASN A 316 1.21 -7.22 -16.76
CA ASN A 316 0.52 -8.50 -16.79
C ASN A 316 -0.83 -8.38 -17.50
N VAL A 317 -1.24 -9.47 -18.15
CA VAL A 317 -2.56 -9.62 -18.77
C VAL A 317 -3.19 -10.92 -18.27
N LYS A 318 -4.34 -10.82 -17.60
CA LYS A 318 -5.09 -11.98 -17.13
C LYS A 318 -5.61 -12.79 -18.32
N GLU A 319 -5.46 -14.11 -18.26
CA GLU A 319 -6.03 -15.03 -19.24
C GLU A 319 -7.56 -15.00 -19.25
N GLY A 320 -8.16 -15.02 -20.43
CA GLY A 320 -9.61 -14.92 -20.65
C GLY A 320 -10.19 -13.54 -20.32
N SER A 321 -9.37 -12.54 -20.02
CA SER A 321 -9.87 -11.20 -19.69
C SER A 321 -10.30 -10.40 -20.92
N PRO A 322 -11.14 -9.36 -20.75
CA PRO A 322 -11.56 -8.51 -21.86
C PRO A 322 -10.39 -7.95 -22.67
N ALA A 323 -9.33 -7.47 -22.00
CA ALA A 323 -8.17 -6.93 -22.70
C ALA A 323 -7.39 -8.00 -23.47
N GLN A 324 -7.21 -9.21 -22.89
CA GLN A 324 -6.50 -10.30 -23.56
C GLN A 324 -7.22 -10.75 -24.83
N ILE A 325 -8.54 -10.96 -24.74
CA ILE A 325 -9.38 -11.41 -25.87
C ILE A 325 -9.28 -10.43 -27.04
N HIS A 326 -9.14 -9.14 -26.76
CA HIS A 326 -9.00 -8.10 -27.77
C HIS A 326 -7.54 -7.84 -28.19
N GLY A 327 -6.60 -8.66 -27.73
CA GLY A 327 -5.24 -8.72 -28.25
C GLY A 327 -4.19 -7.93 -27.48
N ALA A 328 -4.50 -7.40 -26.29
CA ALA A 328 -3.49 -6.83 -25.40
C ALA A 328 -2.55 -7.92 -24.89
N ARG A 329 -1.24 -7.63 -24.83
CA ARG A 329 -0.21 -8.58 -24.39
C ARG A 329 0.70 -7.95 -23.35
N GLN A 330 1.33 -8.82 -22.57
CA GLN A 330 2.41 -8.42 -21.68
C GLN A 330 3.52 -7.72 -22.49
N MET A 331 4.14 -6.71 -21.89
CA MET A 331 5.18 -5.84 -22.46
C MET A 331 4.72 -4.86 -23.54
N ASP A 332 3.44 -4.83 -23.90
CA ASP A 332 2.91 -3.74 -24.73
C ASP A 332 3.05 -2.41 -23.99
N GLU A 333 3.61 -1.40 -24.66
CA GLU A 333 3.63 -0.02 -24.16
C GLU A 333 2.32 0.67 -24.54
N ILE A 334 1.73 1.40 -23.60
CA ILE A 334 0.48 2.14 -23.82
C ILE A 334 0.86 3.52 -24.37
N LEU A 335 0.37 3.85 -25.55
CA LEU A 335 0.59 5.16 -26.20
C LEU A 335 -0.58 6.12 -25.93
N THR A 336 -1.81 5.62 -26.07
CA THR A 336 -3.02 6.40 -25.82
C THR A 336 -4.08 5.57 -25.09
N ILE A 337 -4.86 6.25 -24.26
CA ILE A 337 -6.02 5.70 -23.55
C ILE A 337 -7.22 6.55 -23.92
N ASN A 338 -8.23 5.94 -24.54
CA ASN A 338 -9.41 6.63 -25.08
C ASN A 338 -9.05 7.83 -25.97
N LYS A 339 -8.03 7.66 -26.82
CA LYS A 339 -7.45 8.68 -27.72
C LYS A 339 -6.71 9.83 -27.02
N ILE A 340 -6.55 9.77 -25.69
CA ILE A 340 -5.75 10.74 -24.93
C ILE A 340 -4.34 10.16 -24.75
N PRO A 341 -3.27 10.86 -25.17
CA PRO A 341 -1.89 10.42 -24.98
C PRO A 341 -1.52 10.20 -23.51
N THR A 342 -0.65 9.23 -23.23
CA THR A 342 -0.26 8.87 -21.85
C THR A 342 0.39 10.01 -21.06
N MET A 343 0.99 11.01 -21.73
CA MET A 343 1.52 12.20 -21.06
C MET A 343 0.50 13.01 -20.23
N PHE A 344 -0.81 12.81 -20.49
CA PHE A 344 -1.89 13.46 -19.74
C PHE A 344 -2.49 12.57 -18.65
N TRP A 345 -1.95 11.37 -18.45
CA TRP A 345 -2.41 10.45 -17.42
C TRP A 345 -1.40 10.40 -16.27
N GLU A 346 -1.90 10.08 -15.10
CA GLU A 346 -1.15 9.49 -13.99
C GLU A 346 -1.49 8.00 -13.85
N LEU A 347 -0.57 7.19 -13.32
CA LEU A 347 -0.81 5.73 -13.18
C LEU A 347 -2.03 5.43 -12.30
N SER A 348 -2.28 6.25 -11.27
CA SER A 348 -3.44 6.14 -10.40
C SER A 348 -4.76 6.36 -11.16
N GLU A 349 -4.78 7.29 -12.11
CA GLU A 349 -5.95 7.57 -12.95
C GLU A 349 -6.22 6.41 -13.93
N ILE A 350 -5.17 5.83 -14.49
CA ILE A 350 -5.26 4.62 -15.33
C ILE A 350 -5.85 3.47 -14.50
N THR A 351 -5.35 3.27 -13.29
CA THR A 351 -5.81 2.21 -12.39
C THR A 351 -7.29 2.39 -12.03
N GLU A 352 -7.73 3.61 -11.68
CA GLU A 352 -9.14 3.90 -11.37
C GLU A 352 -10.03 3.74 -12.61
N LEU A 353 -9.55 4.11 -13.80
CA LEU A 353 -10.28 3.91 -15.05
C LEU A 353 -10.58 2.43 -15.29
N LEU A 354 -9.58 1.55 -15.15
CA LEU A 354 -9.71 0.11 -15.38
C LEU A 354 -10.59 -0.59 -14.33
N ARG A 355 -10.78 0.04 -13.15
CA ARG A 355 -11.66 -0.42 -12.06
C ARG A 355 -13.07 0.20 -12.09
N SER A 356 -13.37 1.07 -13.06
CA SER A 356 -14.48 2.03 -12.96
C SER A 356 -15.90 1.42 -12.94
N LYS A 357 -16.58 1.33 -14.08
CA LYS A 357 -17.94 0.79 -14.20
C LYS A 357 -17.98 -0.27 -15.28
N GLU A 358 -18.65 -1.38 -14.97
CA GLU A 358 -18.98 -2.43 -15.93
C GLU A 358 -19.69 -1.86 -17.17
N GLY A 359 -19.31 -2.37 -18.35
CA GLY A 359 -19.79 -1.90 -19.65
C GLY A 359 -19.16 -0.60 -20.14
N LYS A 360 -18.20 0.00 -19.42
CA LYS A 360 -17.43 1.13 -19.94
C LYS A 360 -16.50 0.64 -21.05
N VAL A 361 -16.50 1.34 -22.18
CA VAL A 361 -15.58 1.05 -23.30
C VAL A 361 -14.21 1.64 -22.99
N ILE A 362 -13.18 0.81 -23.08
CA ILE A 362 -11.77 1.23 -23.05
C ILE A 362 -11.17 0.99 -24.43
N SER A 363 -10.52 2.01 -25.00
CA SER A 363 -9.71 1.90 -26.21
C SER A 363 -8.26 2.21 -25.87
N LEU A 364 -7.33 1.31 -26.21
CA LEU A 364 -5.90 1.52 -26.05
C LEU A 364 -5.21 1.46 -27.41
N GLU A 365 -4.25 2.34 -27.64
CA GLU A 365 -3.24 2.16 -28.68
C GLU A 365 -1.95 1.70 -28.03
N LEU A 366 -1.46 0.55 -28.49
CA LEU A 366 -0.39 -0.22 -27.87
C LEU A 366 0.78 -0.34 -28.84
N LEU A 367 1.98 -0.02 -28.38
CA LEU A 367 3.23 -0.28 -29.09
C LEU A 367 3.76 -1.65 -28.67
N ARG A 368 3.92 -2.55 -29.63
CA ARG A 368 4.46 -3.89 -29.42
C ARG A 368 5.80 -4.03 -30.10
N ILE A 369 6.81 -4.46 -29.35
CA ILE A 369 8.11 -4.87 -29.89
C ILE A 369 7.99 -6.30 -30.43
N ASP A 370 8.51 -6.54 -31.63
CA ASP A 370 8.55 -7.88 -32.21
C ASP A 370 9.50 -8.78 -31.37
N PRO A 371 9.03 -9.95 -30.89
CA PRO A 371 9.85 -10.85 -30.08
C PRO A 371 11.06 -11.41 -30.84
N GLU A 372 10.98 -11.57 -32.17
CA GLU A 372 12.06 -12.12 -33.01
C GLU A 372 13.03 -11.03 -33.48
N ASP A 373 12.56 -9.78 -33.57
CA ASP A 373 13.34 -8.63 -34.04
C ASP A 373 13.03 -7.38 -33.20
N LYS A 374 13.80 -7.18 -32.12
CA LYS A 374 13.60 -6.07 -31.17
C LYS A 374 13.70 -4.67 -31.79
N THR A 375 14.13 -4.55 -33.05
CA THR A 375 14.17 -3.27 -33.77
C THR A 375 12.84 -2.95 -34.47
N LYS A 376 11.96 -3.93 -34.64
CA LYS A 376 10.64 -3.75 -35.24
C LYS A 376 9.60 -3.52 -34.16
N THR A 377 8.76 -2.52 -34.40
CA THR A 377 7.61 -2.22 -33.56
C THR A 377 6.34 -2.14 -34.40
N ASN A 378 5.22 -2.56 -33.81
CA ASN A 378 3.91 -2.48 -34.43
C ASN A 378 2.94 -1.78 -33.48
N ILE A 379 2.06 -0.94 -34.02
CA ILE A 379 0.98 -0.31 -33.25
C ILE A 379 -0.27 -1.17 -33.40
N HIS A 380 -0.84 -1.56 -32.27
CA HIS A 380 -2.09 -2.30 -32.19
C HIS A 380 -3.13 -1.46 -31.48
N LYS A 381 -4.36 -1.46 -32.02
CA LYS A 381 -5.49 -0.84 -31.34
C LYS A 381 -6.37 -1.92 -30.75
N VAL A 382 -6.60 -1.86 -29.45
CA VAL A 382 -7.50 -2.77 -28.74
C VAL A 382 -8.66 -1.97 -28.17
N THR A 383 -9.87 -2.51 -28.27
CA THR A 383 -11.06 -1.87 -27.70
C THR A 383 -11.92 -2.95 -27.06
N PHE A 384 -12.23 -2.79 -25.79
CA PHE A 384 -12.96 -3.78 -25.01
C PHE A 384 -13.90 -3.12 -24.00
N LEU A 385 -14.87 -3.88 -23.51
CA LEU A 385 -15.75 -3.47 -22.41
C LEU A 385 -15.15 -3.92 -21.09
N LEU A 386 -15.27 -3.09 -20.05
CA LEU A 386 -14.98 -3.53 -18.69
C LEU A 386 -16.02 -4.53 -18.22
N GLU A 387 -15.57 -5.70 -17.76
CA GLU A 387 -16.44 -6.78 -17.28
C GLU A 387 -15.97 -7.25 -15.89
N LYS A 388 -16.92 -7.55 -15.00
CA LYS A 388 -16.57 -8.01 -13.65
C LYS A 388 -15.74 -9.29 -13.70
N GLN A 389 -14.63 -9.26 -12.99
CA GLN A 389 -13.72 -10.40 -12.87
C GLN A 389 -13.92 -11.19 -11.56
N LEU A 390 -14.49 -10.55 -10.53
CA LEU A 390 -14.74 -11.05 -9.16
C LEU A 390 -16.11 -10.67 -8.62
#